data_AF-A0A353RA39-F1
#
_entry.id   AF-A0A353RA39-F1
#
_cell.length_a   1.000
_cell.length_b   1.000
_cell.length_c   1.000
_cell.angle_alpha   90.00
_cell.angle_beta   90.00
_cell.angle_gamma   90.00
#
_symmetry.space_group_name_H-M   'P 1'
#
loop_
_entity.id
_entity.type
_entity.pdbx_description
1 polymer ?
#
loop_
_entity_poly.entity_id
_entity_poly.type
_entity_poly.pdbx_seq_one_letter_code
_entity_poly.pdbx_strand_id
1 'polypeptide(L)'
;GGKSIDTSMGFTPLEGLIMGTRTGDIDPSIVTFLQEKEGWTAAQTNDFLNKKCGLLGLFGESSDCRDIENAVLQGNKRAILAQHAFAYRVLK
;
A
#
# COMPACT_ATOMS: atom_id res chain seq x y z
N GLY A 1 25.16 -4.92 20.61
CA GLY A 1 23.83 -4.82 19.96
C GLY A 1 23.57 -3.37 19.61
N GLY A 2 22.73 -3.10 18.61
CA GLY A 2 22.46 -1.73 18.12
C GLY A 2 22.89 -1.45 16.67
N LYS A 3 23.25 -2.50 15.92
CA LYS A 3 23.46 -2.40 14.46
C LYS A 3 22.22 -2.96 13.76
N SER A 4 21.69 -2.21 12.81
CA SER A 4 20.66 -2.72 11.92
C SER A 4 21.24 -3.83 11.05
N ILE A 5 20.55 -4.96 10.99
CA ILE A 5 20.93 -6.12 10.17
C ILE A 5 19.98 -6.26 8.97
N ASP A 6 18.74 -5.80 9.12
CA ASP A 6 17.69 -5.91 8.11
C ASP A 6 16.66 -4.77 8.28
N THR A 7 15.99 -4.40 7.20
CA THR A 7 14.97 -3.33 7.17
C THR A 7 13.96 -3.61 6.07
N SER A 8 12.70 -3.23 6.29
CA SER A 8 11.59 -3.56 5.39
C SER A 8 11.54 -2.74 4.10
N MET A 9 12.17 -1.57 4.06
CA MET A 9 12.33 -0.78 2.83
C MET A 9 13.66 -1.14 2.15
N GLY A 10 13.65 -1.40 0.85
CA GLY A 10 14.88 -1.58 0.08
C GLY A 10 15.33 -0.30 -0.63
N PHE A 11 15.53 -0.39 -1.94
CA PHE A 11 16.13 0.70 -2.72
C PHE A 11 15.29 2.00 -2.71
N THR A 12 13.97 1.86 -2.60
CA THR A 12 13.04 2.98 -2.47
C THR A 12 12.09 2.76 -1.29
N PRO A 13 11.44 3.82 -0.78
CA PRO A 13 10.44 3.67 0.28
C PRO A 13 9.15 2.95 -0.17
N LEU A 14 9.03 2.50 -1.42
CA LEU A 14 7.84 1.80 -1.92
C LEU A 14 7.74 0.35 -1.39
N GLU A 15 8.88 -0.28 -1.16
CA GLU A 15 8.99 -1.68 -0.73
C GLU A 15 8.58 -1.87 0.74
N GLY A 16 8.09 -3.07 1.05
CA GLY A 16 7.74 -3.52 2.38
C GLY A 16 6.25 -3.41 2.68
N LEU A 17 5.93 -2.56 3.65
CA LEU A 17 4.60 -2.46 4.23
C LEU A 17 3.62 -1.72 3.32
N ILE A 18 2.35 -2.14 3.38
CA ILE A 18 1.22 -1.32 2.90
C ILE A 18 1.27 0.00 3.70
N MET A 19 1.26 1.13 3.03
CA MET A 19 1.24 2.44 3.71
C MET A 19 0.01 3.26 3.29
N GLY A 20 -0.07 4.52 3.71
CA GLY A 20 -1.22 5.39 3.39
C GLY A 20 -1.58 5.41 1.91
N THR A 21 -0.62 5.64 1.02
CA THR A 21 -0.84 5.73 -0.44
C THR A 21 0.05 4.82 -1.28
N ARG A 22 1.03 4.16 -0.65
CA ARG A 22 2.02 3.29 -1.31
C ARG A 22 1.57 1.84 -1.24
N THR A 23 1.81 1.08 -2.30
CA THR A 23 1.44 -0.34 -2.38
C THR A 23 2.07 -1.18 -1.27
N GLY A 24 3.33 -0.93 -0.93
CA GLY A 24 4.16 -1.95 -0.30
C GLY A 24 4.54 -3.02 -1.32
N ASP A 25 4.87 -4.21 -0.83
CA ASP A 25 5.29 -5.32 -1.67
C ASP A 25 4.17 -5.85 -2.56
N ILE A 26 4.48 -5.98 -3.85
CA ILE A 26 3.63 -6.52 -4.90
C ILE A 26 4.42 -7.46 -5.80
N ASP A 27 3.74 -8.30 -6.57
CA ASP A 27 4.39 -9.06 -7.64
C ASP A 27 4.97 -8.09 -8.68
N PRO A 28 6.28 -8.14 -8.99
CA PRO A 28 6.89 -7.28 -10.00
C PRO A 28 6.21 -7.34 -11.37
N SER A 29 5.59 -8.48 -11.72
CA SER A 29 4.87 -8.70 -12.98
C SER A 29 3.63 -7.81 -13.11
N ILE A 30 3.10 -7.28 -12.01
CA ILE A 30 1.99 -6.32 -12.04
C ILE A 30 2.43 -5.02 -12.72
N VAL A 31 3.68 -4.60 -12.56
CA VAL A 31 4.21 -3.38 -13.18
C VAL A 31 4.16 -3.50 -14.71
N THR A 32 4.68 -4.60 -15.26
CA THR A 32 4.68 -4.83 -16.71
C THR A 32 3.26 -5.06 -17.22
N PHE A 33 2.42 -5.78 -16.47
CA PHE A 33 1.01 -5.98 -16.81
C PHE A 33 0.26 -4.64 -16.95
N LEU A 34 0.42 -3.72 -16.01
CA LEU A 34 -0.23 -2.40 -16.06
C LEU A 34 0.25 -1.59 -17.27
N GLN A 35 1.55 -1.62 -17.56
CA GLN A 35 2.10 -0.91 -18.72
C GLN A 35 1.57 -1.48 -20.05
N GLU A 36 1.51 -2.80 -20.17
CA GLU A 36 1.09 -3.48 -21.40
C GLU A 36 -0.43 -3.44 -21.62
N LYS A 37 -1.22 -3.62 -20.56
CA LYS A 37 -2.68 -3.70 -20.66
C LYS A 37 -3.35 -2.33 -20.65
N GLU A 38 -2.91 -1.43 -19.78
CA GLU A 38 -3.50 -0.10 -19.65
C GLU A 38 -2.76 0.94 -20.50
N GLY A 39 -1.66 0.55 -21.17
CA GLY A 39 -0.84 1.46 -21.98
C GLY A 39 -0.13 2.52 -21.14
N TRP A 40 0.06 2.27 -19.84
CA TRP A 40 0.65 3.25 -18.94
C TRP A 40 2.13 3.44 -19.20
N THR A 41 2.57 4.70 -19.15
CA THR A 41 3.99 5.02 -19.07
C THR A 41 4.59 4.59 -17.73
N ALA A 42 5.91 4.44 -17.69
CA ALA A 42 6.63 4.21 -16.43
C ALA A 42 6.32 5.29 -15.37
N ALA A 43 6.20 6.56 -15.78
CA ALA A 43 5.85 7.66 -14.88
C ALA A 43 4.44 7.51 -14.30
N GLN A 44 3.44 7.16 -15.12
CA GLN A 44 2.07 6.92 -14.65
C GLN A 44 1.98 5.72 -13.71
N THR A 45 2.70 4.64 -14.04
CA THR A 45 2.77 3.45 -13.19
C THR A 45 3.40 3.79 -11.84
N ASN A 46 4.51 4.53 -11.84
CA ASN A 46 5.16 4.98 -10.61
C ASN A 46 4.27 5.91 -9.76
N ASP A 47 3.57 6.86 -10.39
CA ASP A 47 2.62 7.74 -9.69
C ASP A 47 1.49 6.94 -9.04
N PHE A 48 0.94 5.97 -9.77
CA PHE A 48 -0.11 5.09 -9.26
C PHE A 48 0.35 4.31 -8.03
N LEU A 49 1.48 3.60 -8.13
CA LEU A 49 2.02 2.76 -7.05
C LEU A 49 2.37 3.55 -5.78
N ASN A 50 2.76 4.83 -5.92
CA ASN A 50 3.16 5.67 -4.80
C ASN A 50 2.02 6.50 -4.17
N LYS A 51 1.03 6.91 -4.97
CA LYS A 51 0.05 7.93 -4.55
C LYS A 51 -1.39 7.43 -4.53
N LYS A 52 -1.72 6.33 -5.20
CA LYS A 52 -3.10 5.89 -5.42
C LYS A 52 -3.39 4.48 -4.90
N CYS A 53 -2.46 3.91 -4.14
CA CYS A 53 -2.55 2.54 -3.63
C CYS A 53 -2.60 2.53 -2.10
N GLY A 54 -2.14 1.46 -1.48
CA GLY A 54 -2.05 1.35 -0.03
C GLY A 54 -3.42 1.36 0.65
N LEU A 55 -3.47 1.95 1.84
CA LEU A 55 -4.69 2.15 2.60
C LEU A 55 -5.73 2.97 1.82
N LEU A 56 -5.31 4.00 1.07
CA LEU A 56 -6.19 4.79 0.22
C LEU A 56 -6.85 3.92 -0.85
N GLY A 57 -6.08 3.03 -1.51
CA GLY A 57 -6.64 2.13 -2.52
C GLY A 57 -7.65 1.14 -1.94
N LEU A 58 -7.37 0.60 -0.75
CA LEU A 58 -8.24 -0.37 -0.08
C LEU A 58 -9.50 0.29 0.51
N PHE A 59 -9.32 1.34 1.31
CA PHE A 59 -10.41 2.07 1.97
C PHE A 59 -11.22 2.89 0.97
N GLY A 60 -10.56 3.60 0.05
CA GLY A 60 -11.17 4.36 -1.04
C GLY A 60 -11.53 5.81 -0.72
N GLU A 61 -11.48 6.21 0.55
CA GLU A 61 -11.90 7.55 1.00
C GLU A 61 -10.74 8.38 1.55
N SER A 62 -9.91 7.79 2.42
CA SER A 62 -8.77 8.46 3.06
C SER A 62 -7.55 7.54 3.16
N SER A 63 -6.38 8.13 3.29
CA SER A 63 -5.13 7.44 3.65
C SER A 63 -4.80 7.56 5.14
N ASP A 64 -5.55 8.38 5.90
CA ASP A 64 -5.32 8.64 7.31
C ASP A 64 -5.85 7.49 8.17
N CYS A 65 -5.01 6.98 9.06
CA CYS A 65 -5.38 5.89 9.96
C CYS A 65 -6.54 6.27 10.88
N ARG A 66 -6.68 7.54 11.27
CA ARG A 66 -7.77 8.00 12.16
C ARG A 66 -9.13 7.89 11.47
N ASP A 67 -9.18 8.25 10.19
CA ASP A 67 -10.40 8.13 9.39
C ASP A 67 -10.78 6.66 9.20
N ILE A 68 -9.79 5.79 8.96
CA ILE A 68 -9.98 4.35 8.83
C ILE A 68 -10.49 3.76 10.15
N GLU A 69 -9.88 4.10 11.28
CA GLU A 69 -10.32 3.63 12.60
C GLU A 69 -11.75 4.07 12.91
N ASN A 70 -12.10 5.33 12.63
CA ASN A 70 -13.46 5.83 12.78
C ASN A 70 -14.45 5.07 11.87
N ALA A 71 -14.07 4.81 10.62
CA ALA A 71 -14.89 4.06 9.68
C ALA A 71 -15.03 2.57 10.07
N VAL A 72 -14.00 1.97 10.67
CA VAL A 72 -14.06 0.62 11.26
C VAL A 72 -15.08 0.59 12.40
N LEU A 73 -15.05 1.58 13.29
CA LEU A 73 -16.03 1.69 14.38
C LEU A 73 -17.47 1.86 13.87
N GLN A 74 -17.64 2.46 12.70
CA GLN A 74 -18.93 2.60 12.00
C GLN A 74 -19.32 1.35 11.18
N GLY A 75 -18.51 0.30 11.18
CA GLY A 75 -18.78 -0.95 10.46
C GLY A 75 -18.50 -0.90 8.96
N ASN A 76 -17.70 0.06 8.48
CA ASN A 76 -17.32 0.14 7.07
C ASN A 76 -16.46 -1.07 6.67
N LYS A 77 -16.99 -1.92 5.78
CA LYS A 77 -16.33 -3.15 5.32
C LYS A 77 -14.98 -2.91 4.65
N ARG A 78 -14.82 -1.82 3.91
CA ARG A 78 -13.56 -1.48 3.24
C ARG A 78 -12.52 -1.00 4.24
N ALA A 79 -12.92 -0.23 5.25
CA ALA A 79 -12.03 0.19 6.32
C ALA A 79 -11.51 -1.00 7.15
N ILE A 80 -12.40 -1.95 7.47
CA ILE A 80 -12.03 -3.20 8.16
C ILE A 80 -11.04 -4.01 7.32
N LEU A 81 -11.30 -4.16 6.01
CA LEU A 81 -10.37 -4.84 5.10
C LEU A 81 -9.01 -4.14 5.05
N ALA A 82 -8.98 -2.80 4.95
CA ALA A 82 -7.73 -2.03 4.91
C ALA A 82 -6.91 -2.22 6.19
N GLN A 83 -7.56 -2.14 7.36
CA GLN A 83 -6.91 -2.36 8.66
C GLN A 83 -6.38 -3.79 8.79
N HIS A 84 -7.17 -4.80 8.40
CA HIS A 84 -6.75 -6.20 8.43
C HIS A 84 -5.57 -6.47 7.48
N ALA A 85 -5.60 -5.94 6.26
CA ALA A 85 -4.52 -6.10 5.30
C ALA A 85 -3.22 -5.48 5.80
N PHE A 86 -3.31 -4.28 6.40
CA PHE A 86 -2.17 -3.61 7.04
C PHE A 86 -1.61 -4.43 8.20
N ALA A 87 -2.46 -4.85 9.15
CA ALA A 87 -2.04 -5.66 10.29
C ALA A 87 -1.40 -6.99 9.87
N TYR A 88 -1.99 -7.67 8.87
CA TYR A 88 -1.44 -8.89 8.32
C TYR A 88 -0.03 -8.67 7.73
N ARG A 89 0.20 -7.55 7.03
CA ARG A 89 1.51 -7.24 6.45
C ARG A 89 2.55 -6.87 7.51
N VAL A 90 2.16 -6.22 8.59
CA VAL A 90 3.06 -5.87 9.71
C VAL A 90 3.48 -7.10 10.52
N LEU A 91 2.60 -8.10 10.63
CA LEU A 91 2.87 -9.34 11.36
C LEU A 91 3.76 -10.33 10.60
N LYS A 92 3.83 -10.20 9.28
CA LYS A 92 4.56 -11.12 8.39
C LYS A 92 6.03 -10.75 8.33
#